data_AF-A0A382XQM9-F1
#
_entry.id   AF-A0A382XQM9-F1
#
_cell.length_a   1.000
_cell.length_b   1.000
_cell.length_c   1.000
_cell.angle_alpha   90.00
_cell.angle_beta   90.00
_cell.angle_gamma   90.00
#
_symmetry.space_group_name_H-M   'P 1'
#
loop_
_entity.id
_entity.type
_entity.pdbx_description
1 polymer ?
#
loop_
_entity_poly.entity_id
_entity_poly.type
_entity_poly.pdbx_seq_one_letter_code
_entity_poly.pdbx_strand_id
1 'polypeptide(L)'
;MPFYQKRGLIPEKRHIQFRDTNDNLYWEELISRQGFSHIYSNAYHINPPTAIDKIGEPIENNIEPVDRSHKHYHIKTSKINTNGDAISSR
;
A
#
# COMPACT_ATOMS: atom_id res chain seq x y z
N MET A 1 -15.75 -1.99 17.26
CA MET A 1 -15.00 -3.18 16.80
C MET A 1 -14.53 -2.93 15.38
N PRO A 2 -13.25 -3.12 15.04
CA PRO A 2 -12.83 -3.03 13.65
C PRO A 2 -13.52 -4.13 12.84
N PHE A 3 -14.16 -3.76 11.74
CA PHE A 3 -14.77 -4.71 10.81
C PHE A 3 -13.67 -5.23 9.89
N TYR A 4 -13.29 -6.50 10.05
CA TYR A 4 -12.40 -7.15 9.10
C TYR A 4 -13.12 -7.24 7.74
N GLN A 5 -12.49 -6.66 6.72
CA GLN A 5 -12.97 -6.73 5.35
C GLN A 5 -12.24 -7.87 4.62
N LYS A 6 -12.98 -8.62 3.81
CA LYS A 6 -12.45 -9.67 2.93
C LYS A 6 -12.71 -9.24 1.49
N ARG A 7 -11.72 -9.37 0.60
CA ARG A 7 -11.84 -9.04 -0.82
C ARG A 7 -11.12 -10.10 -1.66
N GLY A 8 -11.71 -10.45 -2.80
CA GLY A 8 -11.16 -11.45 -3.70
C GLY A 8 -11.27 -12.88 -3.18
N LEU A 9 -10.50 -13.77 -3.80
CA LEU A 9 -10.40 -15.17 -3.41
C LEU A 9 -9.38 -15.31 -2.29
N ILE A 10 -9.82 -15.84 -1.15
CA ILE A 10 -8.98 -16.06 0.03
C ILE A 10 -9.32 -17.42 0.63
N PRO A 11 -8.36 -18.07 1.32
CA PRO A 11 -8.63 -19.36 1.94
C PRO A 11 -9.58 -19.21 3.14
N GLU A 12 -10.36 -20.25 3.42
CA GLU A 12 -11.25 -20.28 4.59
C GLU A 12 -10.47 -20.26 5.90
N LYS A 13 -9.33 -20.97 5.93
CA LYS A 13 -8.40 -21.04 7.06
C LYS A 13 -7.09 -20.33 6.71
N ARG A 14 -6.54 -19.59 7.67
CA ARG A 14 -5.23 -18.92 7.54
C ARG A 14 -4.08 -19.92 7.67
N HIS A 15 -2.89 -19.56 7.19
CA HIS A 15 -1.68 -20.37 7.31
C HIS A 15 -1.84 -21.79 6.72
N ILE A 16 -2.49 -21.85 5.57
CA ILE A 16 -2.60 -23.06 4.75
C ILE A 16 -1.89 -22.82 3.42
N GLN A 17 -1.57 -23.90 2.72
CA GLN A 17 -1.19 -23.79 1.31
C GLN A 17 -2.43 -23.38 0.51
N PHE A 18 -2.42 -22.16 -0.03
CA PHE A 18 -3.48 -21.64 -0.90
C PHE A 18 -2.97 -21.64 -2.34
N ARG A 19 -3.68 -22.33 -3.23
CA ARG A 19 -3.26 -22.55 -4.61
C ARG A 19 -4.26 -21.99 -5.61
N ASP A 20 -3.77 -21.57 -6.76
CA ASP A 20 -4.60 -21.18 -7.89
C ASP A 20 -5.11 -22.41 -8.67
N THR A 21 -5.86 -22.18 -9.75
CA THR A 21 -6.42 -23.26 -10.60
C THR A 21 -5.37 -24.05 -11.38
N ASN A 22 -4.14 -23.54 -11.46
CA ASN A 22 -3.01 -24.15 -12.16
C ASN A 22 -2.01 -24.79 -11.17
N ASP A 23 -2.41 -24.97 -9.91
CA ASP A 23 -1.61 -25.53 -8.82
C ASP A 23 -0.43 -24.64 -8.35
N ASN A 24 -0.35 -23.39 -8.80
CA ASN A 24 0.66 -22.45 -8.31
C ASN A 24 0.32 -21.97 -6.89
N LEU A 25 1.34 -21.73 -6.08
CA LEU A 25 1.18 -21.25 -4.71
C LEU A 25 0.95 -19.73 -4.68
N TYR A 26 -0.09 -19.29 -3.98
CA TYR A 26 -0.21 -17.90 -3.55
C TYR A 26 0.69 -17.65 -2.35
N TRP A 27 1.47 -16.58 -2.42
CA TRP A 27 2.41 -16.20 -1.37
C TRP A 27 1.69 -15.40 -0.28
N GLU A 28 1.69 -15.91 0.95
CA GLU A 28 1.07 -15.23 2.09
C GLU A 28 2.01 -14.16 2.66
N GLU A 29 1.52 -12.93 2.80
CA GLU A 29 2.19 -11.83 3.49
C GLU A 29 1.34 -11.33 4.66
N LEU A 30 1.95 -11.19 5.84
CA LEU A 30 1.32 -10.55 7.00
C LEU A 30 1.72 -9.07 7.05
N ILE A 31 0.74 -8.19 6.81
CA ILE A 31 0.93 -6.74 6.77
C ILE A 31 0.43 -6.15 8.09
N SER A 32 1.32 -5.45 8.81
CA SER A 32 0.98 -4.77 10.05
C SER A 32 1.90 -3.58 10.33
N ARG A 33 1.52 -2.75 11.30
CA ARG A 33 2.35 -1.63 11.78
C ARG A 33 3.27 -2.00 12.95
N GLN A 34 3.02 -3.11 13.63
CA GLN A 34 3.76 -3.51 14.84
C GLN A 34 3.99 -5.03 14.89
N GLY A 35 4.35 -5.62 13.75
CA GLY A 35 4.60 -7.06 13.62
C GLY A 35 3.35 -7.89 13.96
N PHE A 36 3.45 -8.76 14.96
CA PHE A 36 2.32 -9.62 15.38
C PHE A 36 1.42 -8.96 16.44
N SER A 37 1.75 -7.74 16.87
CA SER A 37 0.93 -6.97 17.80
C SER A 37 0.01 -6.01 17.04
N HIS A 38 -1.20 -5.80 17.56
CA HIS A 38 -2.24 -4.95 16.97
C HIS A 38 -2.88 -5.50 15.67
N ILE A 39 -3.65 -4.64 15.00
CA ILE A 39 -4.42 -4.97 13.80
C ILE A 39 -3.46 -5.28 12.65
N TYR A 40 -3.65 -6.45 12.03
CA TYR A 40 -2.92 -6.90 10.86
C TYR A 40 -3.89 -7.36 9.78
N SER A 41 -3.39 -7.42 8.54
CA SER A 41 -4.09 -7.98 7.38
C SER A 41 -3.20 -9.04 6.74
N ASN A 42 -3.80 -10.14 6.28
CA ASN A 42 -3.09 -11.10 5.44
C ASN A 42 -3.40 -10.81 3.98
N ALA A 43 -2.36 -10.72 3.16
CA ALA A 43 -2.45 -10.62 1.71
C ALA A 43 -1.93 -11.93 1.07
N TYR A 44 -2.49 -12.27 -0.08
CA TYR A 44 -2.10 -13.45 -0.86
C TYR A 44 -1.70 -12.96 -2.26
N HIS A 45 -0.44 -13.19 -2.65
CA HIS A 45 0.16 -12.63 -3.85
C HIS A 45 0.37 -13.70 -4.91
N ILE A 46 0.20 -13.34 -6.18
CA ILE A 46 0.56 -14.19 -7.32
C ILE A 46 2.09 -14.36 -7.38
N ASN A 47 2.83 -13.26 -7.19
CA ASN A 47 4.28 -13.25 -7.12
C ASN A 47 4.73 -12.78 -5.73
N PRO A 48 5.78 -13.36 -5.13
CA PRO A 48 6.20 -12.98 -3.79
C PRO A 48 6.77 -11.55 -3.81
N PRO A 49 6.39 -10.70 -2.84
CA PRO A 49 6.92 -9.33 -2.75
C PRO A 49 8.43 -9.29 -2.50
N THR A 50 9.03 -10.41 -2.05
CA THR A 50 10.47 -10.56 -1.82
C THR A 50 11.28 -10.82 -3.09
N ALA A 51 10.65 -11.06 -4.24
CA ALA A 51 11.33 -11.31 -5.52
C ALA A 51 11.87 -10.02 -6.19
N ILE A 52 12.33 -9.05 -5.40
CA ILE A 52 12.91 -7.80 -5.91
C ILE A 52 14.41 -8.01 -6.06
N ASP A 53 14.91 -7.90 -7.30
CA ASP A 53 16.34 -8.11 -7.60
C ASP A 53 17.20 -6.86 -7.38
N LYS A 54 16.63 -5.67 -7.61
CA LYS A 54 17.35 -4.39 -7.52
C LYS A 54 16.43 -3.26 -7.09
N ILE A 55 16.98 -2.38 -6.25
CA ILE A 55 16.37 -1.10 -5.88
C ILE A 55 16.97 -0.02 -6.79
N GLY A 56 16.11 0.79 -7.41
CA GLY A 56 16.51 1.91 -8.27
C GLY A 56 17.07 3.09 -7.47
N GLU A 57 17.47 4.14 -8.17
CA GLU A 57 17.88 5.38 -7.49
C GLU A 57 16.68 6.03 -6.80
N PRO A 58 16.87 6.61 -5.60
CA PRO A 58 15.81 7.32 -4.90
C PRO A 58 15.35 8.52 -5.73
N ILE A 59 14.04 8.69 -5.82
CA ILE A 59 13.45 9.89 -6.42
C ILE A 59 13.43 10.97 -5.33
N GLU A 60 14.11 12.08 -5.59
CA GLU A 60 14.13 13.22 -4.67
C GLU A 60 12.72 13.84 -4.59
N ASN A 61 12.15 13.89 -3.39
CA ASN A 61 10.85 14.50 -3.12
C ASN A 61 10.98 15.45 -1.93
N ASN A 62 11.38 16.69 -2.22
CA ASN A 62 11.60 17.73 -1.23
C ASN A 62 10.26 18.37 -0.86
N ILE A 63 9.58 17.80 0.14
CA ILE A 63 8.37 18.38 0.72
C ILE A 63 8.77 19.45 1.72
N GLU A 64 8.62 20.71 1.36
CA GLU A 64 8.83 21.82 2.29
C GLU A 64 7.67 21.93 3.27
N PRO A 65 7.90 21.81 4.59
CA PRO A 65 6.86 22.01 5.58
C PRO A 65 6.43 23.47 5.58
N VAL A 66 5.14 23.71 5.37
CA VAL A 66 4.58 25.05 5.43
C VAL A 66 4.29 25.41 6.89
N ASP A 67 5.15 26.22 7.49
CA ASP A 67 4.90 26.81 8.82
C ASP A 67 4.02 28.06 8.69
N ARG A 68 2.72 27.83 8.50
CA ARG A 68 1.71 28.90 8.45
C ARG A 68 0.56 28.56 9.39
N SER A 69 0.04 29.60 10.06
CA SER A 69 -1.16 29.49 10.87
C SER A 69 -2.35 28.95 10.05
N HIS A 70 -3.12 28.04 10.64
CA HIS A 70 -4.32 27.49 10.03
C HIS A 70 -5.37 28.59 9.81
N LYS A 71 -5.80 28.74 8.55
CA LYS A 71 -6.81 29.71 8.12
C LYS A 71 -7.74 29.06 7.10
N HIS A 72 -8.89 29.67 6.86
CA HIS A 72 -9.77 29.26 5.78
C HIS A 72 -9.12 29.63 4.43
N TYR A 73 -8.88 28.63 3.59
CA TYR A 73 -8.33 28.82 2.24
C TYR A 73 -9.38 28.45 1.19
N HIS A 74 -9.58 29.33 0.20
CA HIS A 74 -10.32 28.98 -1.00
C HIS A 74 -9.34 28.34 -2.00
N ILE A 75 -9.36 27.02 -2.08
CA ILE A 75 -8.50 26.25 -2.99
C ILE A 75 -9.09 26.30 -4.41
N LYS A 76 -8.30 26.79 -5.37
CA LYS A 76 -8.70 26.87 -6.79
C LYS A 76 -7.97 25.80 -7.59
N THR A 77 -8.52 24.58 -7.59
CA THR A 77 -7.90 23.41 -8.23
C THR A 77 -7.70 23.57 -9.74
N SER A 78 -8.57 24.31 -10.42
CA SER A 78 -8.45 24.59 -11.86
C SER A 78 -7.21 25.40 -12.26
N LYS A 79 -6.54 26.03 -11.29
CA LYS A 79 -5.31 26.82 -11.52
C LYS A 79 -4.04 26.08 -11.11
N ILE A 80 -4.16 24.84 -10.63
CA ILE A 80 -3.01 24.03 -10.21
C ILE A 80 -2.36 23.44 -11.47
N ASN A 81 -1.03 23.45 -11.51
CA ASN A 81 -0.28 22.78 -12.56
C ASN A 81 -0.39 21.26 -12.34
N THR A 82 -0.94 20.53 -13.31
CA THR A 82 -1.22 19.07 -13.20
C THR A 82 -0.16 18.22 -13.89
N ASN A 83 1.08 18.71 -13.99
CA ASN A 83 2.17 17.93 -14.58
C ASN A 83 2.71 16.92 -13.56
N GLY A 84 3.02 15.71 -14.02
CA GLY A 84 3.56 14.63 -13.19
C GLY A 84 2.53 13.57 -12.79
N ASP A 85 2.90 12.74 -11.81
CA ASP A 85 2.10 11.66 -11.25
C ASP A 85 1.91 11.81 -9.73
N ALA A 86 1.28 10.82 -9.08
CA ALA A 86 0.97 10.86 -7.66
C ALA A 86 2.19 11.00 -6.72
N ILE A 87 3.42 10.82 -7.24
CA ILE A 87 4.67 10.93 -6.50
C ILE A 87 5.39 12.24 -6.88
N SER A 88 5.57 12.48 -8.18
CA SER A 88 6.33 13.60 -8.73
C SER A 88 5.59 14.95 -8.73
N SER A 89 4.25 14.95 -8.63
CA SER A 89 3.43 16.17 -8.60
C SER A 89 3.06 16.63 -7.17
N ARG A 90 3.73 16.09 -6.14
CA ARG A 90 3.42 16.38 -4.73
C ARG A 90 4.05 17.67 -4.22
#